data_AF-A0A1C5ZKB5-F1
#
_entry.id   AF-A0A1C5ZKB5-F1
#
_cell.length_a   1.000
_cell.length_b   1.000
_cell.length_c   1.000
_cell.angle_alpha   90.00
_cell.angle_beta   90.00
_cell.angle_gamma   90.00
#
_symmetry.space_group_name_H-M   'P 1'
#
loop_
_entity.id
_entity.type
_entity.pdbx_description
1 polymer ?
#
loop_
_entity_poly.entity_id
_entity_poly.type
_entity_poly.pdbx_seq_one_letter_code
_entity_poly.pdbx_strand_id
1 'polypeptide(L)'
;MYKVYEIKQRVFADNDLEADKVRTELKKDKTFLLNLMSSPGAGKTTALTKTIDAMKHDFRIGVMEADIDSAVDADTISETGAKVIQLHTGGNVSSGCRYDKARAFGAGYQ
;
A
#
# COMPACT_ATOMS: atom_id res chain seq x y z
N MET A 1 -20.58 26.43 26.61
CA MET A 1 -19.33 26.81 25.92
C MET A 1 -18.58 25.53 25.59
N TYR A 2 -18.42 25.17 24.31
CA TYR A 2 -17.67 23.98 23.88
C TYR A 2 -16.38 24.41 23.20
N LYS A 3 -15.31 23.63 23.36
CA LYS A 3 -14.05 23.80 22.63
C LYS A 3 -13.97 22.73 21.53
N VAL A 4 -13.87 23.18 20.29
CA VAL A 4 -13.55 22.31 19.15
C VAL A 4 -12.04 22.15 19.12
N TYR A 5 -11.55 20.92 19.28
CA TYR A 5 -10.15 20.61 19.04
C TYR A 5 -10.03 20.11 17.59
N GLU A 6 -9.24 20.80 16.76
CA GLU A 6 -8.88 20.33 15.41
C GLU A 6 -7.89 19.15 15.50
N ILE A 7 -8.41 17.98 15.89
CA ILE A 7 -7.62 16.75 15.99
C ILE A 7 -7.14 16.30 14.61
N LYS A 8 -7.90 16.61 13.54
CA LYS A 8 -7.61 16.17 12.17
C LYS A 8 -6.25 16.66 11.66
N GLN A 9 -5.89 17.92 11.85
CA GLN A 9 -4.65 18.47 11.28
C GLN A 9 -3.38 17.86 11.86
N ARG A 10 -3.37 17.53 13.16
CA ARG A 10 -2.18 16.95 13.81
C ARG A 10 -1.89 15.53 13.34
N VAL A 11 -2.94 14.71 13.17
CA VAL A 11 -2.80 13.32 12.69
C VAL A 11 -2.23 13.28 11.26
N PHE A 12 -2.64 14.19 10.38
CA PHE A 12 -2.07 14.28 9.02
C PHE A 12 -0.61 14.76 9.03
N ALA A 13 -0.28 15.76 9.85
CA ALA A 13 1.10 16.27 9.94
C ALA A 13 2.08 15.19 10.44
N ASP A 14 1.66 14.39 11.42
CA ASP A 14 2.46 13.27 11.91
C ASP A 14 2.60 12.17 10.85
N ASN A 15 1.54 11.89 10.08
CA ASN A 15 1.58 10.91 8.98
C ASN A 15 2.50 11.35 7.83
N ASP A 16 2.49 12.63 7.45
CA ASP A 16 3.35 13.15 6.39
C ASP A 16 4.84 13.04 6.76
N LEU A 17 5.18 13.31 8.03
CA LEU A 17 6.53 13.11 8.55
C LEU A 17 6.98 11.65 8.47
N GLU A 18 6.11 10.70 8.87
CA GLU A 18 6.42 9.27 8.76
C GLU A 18 6.51 8.80 7.30
N ALA A 19 5.62 9.29 6.42
CA ALA A 19 5.66 8.99 5.00
C ALA A 19 6.97 9.50 4.35
N ASP A 20 7.46 10.67 4.75
CA ASP A 20 8.72 11.21 4.23
C ASP A 20 9.95 10.44 4.71
N LYS A 21 9.93 9.90 5.94
CA LYS A 21 10.98 8.96 6.40
C LYS A 21 11.01 7.72 5.53
N VAL A 22 9.86 7.09 5.31
CA VAL A 22 9.72 5.91 4.43
C VAL A 22 10.22 6.22 3.02
N ARG A 23 9.77 7.31 2.40
CA ARG A 23 10.22 7.72 1.06
C ARG A 23 11.73 7.93 1.01
N THR A 24 12.32 8.52 2.05
CA THR A 24 13.76 8.76 2.13
C THR A 24 14.54 7.45 2.21
N GLU A 25 14.08 6.50 3.01
CA GLU A 25 14.69 5.16 3.12
C GLU A 25 14.60 4.40 1.80
N LEU A 26 13.43 4.38 1.16
CA LEU A 26 13.23 3.69 -0.11
C LEU A 26 14.05 4.31 -1.25
N LYS A 27 14.21 5.64 -1.27
CA LYS A 27 15.11 6.32 -2.22
C LYS A 27 16.56 5.90 -2.04
N LYS A 28 17.05 5.81 -0.80
CA LYS A 28 18.42 5.32 -0.51
C LYS A 28 18.61 3.90 -1.01
N ASP A 29 17.60 3.06 -0.83
CA ASP A 29 17.60 1.66 -1.27
C ASP A 29 17.27 1.47 -2.76
N LYS A 30 17.10 2.56 -3.53
CA LYS A 30 16.70 2.54 -4.95
C LYS A 30 15.44 1.70 -5.20
N THR A 31 14.53 1.72 -4.23
CA THR A 31 13.26 1.00 -4.27
C THR A 31 12.15 1.97 -4.64
N PHE A 32 11.43 1.64 -5.70
CA PHE A 32 10.24 2.38 -6.11
C PHE A 32 9.03 1.85 -5.34
N LEU A 33 8.25 2.76 -4.76
CA LEU A 33 6.98 2.47 -4.10
C LEU A 33 5.87 3.16 -4.87
N LEU A 34 4.87 2.39 -5.31
CA LEU A 34 3.64 2.92 -5.87
C LEU A 34 2.51 2.71 -4.86
N ASN A 35 1.85 3.80 -4.46
CA ASN A 35 0.59 3.72 -3.72
C ASN A 35 -0.58 3.82 -4.72
N LEU A 36 -1.39 2.77 -4.82
CA LEU A 36 -2.53 2.67 -5.70
C LEU A 36 -3.82 2.64 -4.87
N MET A 37 -4.60 3.71 -5.00
CA MET A 37 -5.91 3.86 -4.36
C MET A 37 -6.99 3.96 -5.42
N SER A 38 -8.13 3.30 -5.21
CA SER A 38 -9.25 3.34 -6.14
C SER A 38 -10.57 3.02 -5.45
N SER A 39 -11.69 3.41 -6.06
CA SER A 39 -13.00 2.91 -5.66
C SER A 39 -13.10 1.38 -5.80
N PRO A 40 -13.90 0.71 -4.97
CA PRO A 40 -14.20 -0.72 -5.14
C PRO A 40 -14.71 -1.01 -6.57
N GLY A 41 -14.24 -2.11 -7.17
CA GLY A 41 -14.66 -2.52 -8.52
C GLY A 41 -14.04 -1.73 -9.68
N ALA A 42 -13.18 -0.73 -9.44
CA ALA A 42 -12.55 0.07 -10.50
C ALA A 42 -11.47 -0.67 -11.32
N GLY A 43 -11.25 -1.96 -11.05
CA GLY A 43 -10.29 -2.80 -11.78
C GLY A 43 -8.84 -2.70 -11.28
N LYS A 44 -8.62 -2.23 -10.04
CA LYS A 44 -7.30 -2.17 -9.37
C LYS A 44 -6.54 -3.48 -9.49
N THR A 45 -7.17 -4.58 -9.10
CA THR A 45 -6.56 -5.91 -9.07
C THR A 45 -6.16 -6.34 -10.48
N THR A 46 -7.02 -6.17 -11.48
CA THR A 46 -6.72 -6.44 -12.89
C THR A 46 -5.57 -5.59 -13.44
N ALA A 47 -5.53 -4.30 -13.11
CA ALA A 47 -4.45 -3.42 -13.52
C ALA A 47 -3.12 -3.84 -12.90
N LEU A 48 -3.14 -4.21 -11.61
CA LEU A 48 -1.96 -4.63 -10.88
C LEU A 48 -1.41 -5.97 -11.38
N THR A 49 -2.26 -6.98 -11.58
CA THR A 49 -1.80 -8.28 -12.08
C THR A 49 -1.16 -8.17 -13.47
N LYS A 50 -1.79 -7.44 -14.40
CA LYS A 50 -1.23 -7.18 -15.73
C LYS A 50 0.09 -6.41 -15.68
N THR A 51 0.22 -5.45 -14.77
CA THR A 51 1.46 -4.69 -14.60
C THR A 51 2.59 -5.59 -14.09
N ILE A 52 2.28 -6.47 -13.12
CA ILE A 52 3.25 -7.43 -12.58
C ILE A 52 3.69 -8.40 -13.68
N ASP A 53 2.76 -8.99 -14.42
CA ASP A 53 3.10 -9.94 -15.48
C ASP A 53 3.98 -9.34 -16.57
N ALA A 54 3.75 -8.06 -16.91
CA ALA A 54 4.57 -7.35 -17.89
C ALA A 54 5.99 -7.02 -17.39
N MET A 55 6.22 -6.99 -16.08
CA MET A 55 7.44 -6.41 -15.48
C MET A 55 8.22 -7.36 -14.56
N LYS A 56 7.65 -8.50 -14.17
CA LYS A 56 8.22 -9.43 -13.18
C LYS A 56 9.56 -10.06 -13.59
N HIS A 57 9.88 -10.05 -14.87
CA HIS A 57 11.16 -10.57 -15.39
C HIS A 57 12.31 -9.54 -15.28
N ASP A 58 11.98 -8.26 -15.30
CA ASP A 58 12.96 -7.17 -15.22
C ASP A 58 13.12 -6.63 -13.79
N PHE A 59 12.10 -6.83 -12.96
CA PHE A 59 12.02 -6.23 -11.64
C PHE A 59 11.59 -7.23 -10.57
N ARG A 60 12.22 -7.12 -9.39
CA ARG A 60 11.76 -7.79 -8.18
C ARG A 60 10.57 -7.05 -7.60
N ILE A 61 9.37 -7.60 -7.73
CA ILE A 61 8.11 -6.96 -7.34
C ILE A 61 7.56 -7.60 -6.06
N GLY A 62 7.15 -6.74 -5.13
CA GLY A 62 6.37 -7.12 -3.96
C GLY A 62 5.05 -6.35 -3.94
N VAL A 63 4.02 -6.94 -3.34
CA VAL A 63 2.72 -6.30 -3.19
C VAL A 63 2.31 -6.30 -1.74
N MET A 64 1.83 -5.15 -1.27
CA MET A 64 1.11 -5.06 -0.01
C MET A 64 -0.34 -4.71 -0.32
N GLU A 65 -1.23 -5.58 0.10
CA GLU A 65 -2.67 -5.41 -0.01
C GLU A 65 -3.19 -5.08 1.39
N ALA A 66 -4.03 -4.05 1.49
CA ALA A 66 -4.66 -3.64 2.72
C ALA A 66 -6.19 -3.59 2.53
N ASP A 67 -6.85 -4.69 2.91
CA ASP A 67 -8.30 -4.85 2.87
C ASP A 67 -8.84 -5.30 4.24
N ILE A 68 -10.06 -4.88 4.52
CA ILE A 68 -10.83 -5.17 5.72
C ILE A 68 -11.62 -6.48 5.54
N ASP A 69 -12.11 -6.76 4.32
CA ASP A 69 -13.17 -7.75 4.12
C ASP A 69 -12.69 -9.12 3.63
N SER A 70 -11.68 -9.20 2.75
CA SER A 70 -11.23 -10.52 2.27
C SER A 70 -9.82 -10.55 1.67
N ALA A 71 -9.18 -11.72 1.73
CA ALA A 71 -7.87 -11.97 1.12
C ALA A 71 -7.93 -12.24 -0.41
N VAL A 72 -9.09 -12.08 -1.05
CA VAL A 72 -9.31 -12.46 -2.46
C VAL A 72 -8.36 -11.72 -3.41
N ASP A 73 -8.10 -10.44 -3.16
CA ASP A 73 -7.17 -9.65 -3.97
C ASP A 73 -5.73 -10.16 -3.79
N ALA A 74 -5.30 -10.43 -2.56
CA ALA A 74 -3.95 -10.96 -2.30
C ALA A 74 -3.74 -12.34 -2.93
N ASP A 75 -4.73 -13.24 -2.84
CA ASP A 75 -4.67 -14.56 -3.46
C ASP A 75 -4.52 -14.42 -4.98
N THR A 76 -5.38 -13.62 -5.62
CA THR A 76 -5.33 -13.36 -7.07
C THR A 76 -3.98 -12.79 -7.52
N ILE A 77 -3.42 -11.87 -6.74
CA ILE A 77 -2.13 -11.26 -7.06
C ILE A 77 -0.99 -12.27 -6.85
N SER A 78 -1.08 -13.16 -5.85
CA SER A 78 -0.04 -14.16 -5.57
C SER A 78 0.17 -15.14 -6.73
N GLU A 79 -0.89 -15.42 -7.52
CA GLU A 79 -0.82 -16.28 -8.70
C GLU A 79 0.12 -15.74 -9.79
N THR A 80 0.40 -14.43 -9.79
CA THR A 80 1.36 -13.81 -10.73
C THR A 80 2.82 -14.21 -10.44
N GLY A 81 3.09 -14.74 -9.24
CA GLY A 81 4.42 -15.05 -8.72
C GLY A 81 5.08 -13.92 -7.92
N ALA A 82 4.41 -12.78 -7.75
CA ALA A 82 4.88 -11.72 -6.86
C ALA A 82 4.79 -12.13 -5.39
N LYS A 83 5.70 -11.62 -4.56
CA LYS A 83 5.59 -11.77 -3.10
C LYS A 83 4.47 -10.86 -2.60
N VAL A 84 3.42 -11.43 -2.00
CA VAL A 84 2.27 -10.67 -1.50
C VAL A 84 2.21 -10.73 0.03
N ILE A 85 1.91 -9.59 0.66
CA ILE A 85 1.62 -9.47 2.09
C ILE A 85 0.24 -8.86 2.23
N GLN A 86 -0.67 -9.58 2.89
CA GLN A 86 -2.00 -9.09 3.27
C GLN A 86 -1.92 -8.38 4.62
N LEU A 87 -2.48 -7.17 4.69
CA LEU A 87 -2.61 -6.39 5.91
C LEU A 87 -4.09 -6.25 6.28
N HIS A 88 -4.50 -6.88 7.36
CA HIS A 88 -5.83 -6.65 7.92
C HIS A 88 -5.84 -5.32 8.68
N THR A 89 -6.37 -4.27 8.06
CA THR A 89 -6.58 -2.98 8.71
C THR A 89 -7.88 -3.06 9.52
N GLY A 90 -7.88 -3.70 10.69
CA GLY A 90 -9.09 -3.83 11.51
C GLY A 90 -9.74 -2.46 11.77
N GLY A 91 -10.82 -2.14 11.02
CA GLY A 91 -11.64 -0.92 11.10
C GLY A 91 -10.94 0.43 10.88
N ASN A 92 -9.61 0.52 11.00
CA ASN A 92 -8.84 1.76 10.99
C ASN A 92 -7.73 1.69 9.95
N VAL A 93 -7.91 2.40 8.84
CA VAL A 93 -6.91 2.57 7.78
C VAL A 93 -6.05 3.78 8.13
N SER A 94 -4.96 3.59 8.90
CA SER A 94 -3.81 4.50 8.97
C SER A 94 -2.89 4.11 10.12
N SER A 95 -1.86 3.31 9.88
CA SER A 95 -0.52 3.49 10.48
C SER A 95 0.43 2.34 10.15
N GLY A 96 1.47 2.66 9.38
CA GLY A 96 2.81 2.06 9.48
C GLY A 96 2.94 0.55 9.36
N CYS A 97 2.94 0.03 8.13
CA CYS A 97 3.53 -1.28 7.86
C CYS A 97 5.00 -1.14 7.45
N ARG A 98 5.90 -1.91 8.09
CA ARG A 98 7.33 -1.93 7.74
C ARG A 98 7.52 -2.64 6.39
N TYR A 99 8.14 -1.94 5.46
CA TYR A 99 8.40 -2.43 4.10
C TYR A 99 9.50 -3.49 4.10
N ASP A 100 9.17 -4.70 3.65
CA ASP A 100 10.15 -5.72 3.29
C ASP A 100 10.70 -5.41 1.88
N LYS A 101 12.01 -5.58 1.66
CA LYS A 101 12.74 -5.00 0.50
C LYS A 101 12.42 -5.68 -0.84
N ALA A 102 11.28 -5.36 -1.42
CA ALA A 102 10.91 -5.59 -2.82
C ALA A 102 10.34 -4.29 -3.42
N ARG A 103 10.41 -4.10 -4.75
CA ARG A 103 9.80 -2.91 -5.39
C ARG A 103 8.30 -3.02 -5.18
N ALA A 104 7.77 -2.19 -4.29
CA ALA A 104 6.49 -2.42 -3.64
C ALA A 104 5.37 -1.67 -4.37
N PHE A 105 4.32 -2.39 -4.73
CA PHE A 105 3.04 -1.81 -5.11
C PHE A 105 2.09 -1.98 -3.92
N GLY A 106 1.66 -0.87 -3.32
CA GLY A 106 0.63 -0.85 -2.30
C GLY A 106 -0.73 -0.67 -2.96
N ALA A 107 -1.68 -1.55 -2.68
CA ALA A 107 -3.09 -1.41 -3.04
C ALA A 107 -3.89 -1.17 -1.75
N GLY A 108 -4.63 -0.07 -1.68
CA GLY A 108 -5.49 0.23 -0.53
C GLY A 108 -6.78 0.92 -0.94
N TYR A 109 -7.82 0.77 -0.11
CA TYR A 109 -9.12 1.42 -0.29
C TYR A 109 -9.17 2.77 0.46
N GLN A 110 -10.07 3.67 0.03
CA GLN A 110 -10.50 4.82 0.84
C GLN A 110 -11.59 4.41 1.82
#